data_AF-A0A9E0ZXD7-F1
#
_entry.id   AF-A0A9E0ZXD7-F1
#
_cell.length_a   1.000
_cell.length_b   1.000
_cell.length_c   1.000
_cell.angle_alpha   90.00
_cell.angle_beta   90.00
_cell.angle_gamma   90.00
#
_symmetry.space_group_name_H-M   'P 1'
#
loop_
_entity.id
_entity.type
_entity.pdbx_description
1 polymer ?
#
loop_
_entity_poly.entity_id
_entity_poly.type
_entity_poly.pdbx_seq_one_letter_code
_entity_poly.pdbx_strand_id
1 'polypeptide(L)' 'MQTLKDVETYTEEFLTPKDVAKVLGCDAQTIRVQANRCPERLGFPVSIIGTRVKIPKEAFLRFMRGDLKPNEQNI' A
#
# COMPACT_ATOMS: atom_id res chain seq x y z
N MET A 1 -15.98 -5.99 -6.04
CA MET A 1 -15.07 -4.97 -5.48
C MET A 1 -14.53 -5.51 -4.17
N GLN A 2 -13.23 -5.33 -3.91
CA GLN A 2 -12.63 -5.69 -2.63
C GLN A 2 -12.54 -4.41 -1.81
N THR A 3 -13.10 -4.42 -0.61
CA THR A 3 -13.24 -3.24 0.26
C THR A 3 -12.17 -3.23 1.33
N LEU A 4 -11.96 -2.08 1.98
CA LEU A 4 -10.99 -1.96 3.07
C LEU A 4 -11.29 -2.94 4.22
N LYS A 5 -12.58 -3.20 4.49
CA LYS A 5 -13.02 -4.16 5.52
C LYS A 5 -12.63 -5.60 5.18
N ASP A 6 -12.64 -5.96 3.90
CA ASP A 6 -12.22 -7.30 3.47
C ASP A 6 -10.72 -7.51 3.74
N VAL A 7 -9.91 -6.47 3.51
CA VAL A 7 -8.46 -6.49 3.77
C VAL A 7 -8.15 -6.61 5.26
N GLU A 8 -8.96 -6.01 6.14
CA GLU A 8 -8.80 -6.16 7.59
C GLU A 8 -8.96 -7.61 8.06
N THR A 9 -9.79 -8.39 7.39
CA THR A 9 -10.01 -9.81 7.73
C THR A 9 -8.90 -10.76 7.29
N TYR A 10 -7.92 -10.28 6.51
CA TYR A 10 -6.84 -11.13 6.02
C TYR A 10 -5.95 -11.58 7.17
N THR A 11 -5.67 -12.88 7.22
CA THR A 11 -4.73 -13.46 8.19
C THR A 11 -3.29 -13.08 7.89
N GLU A 12 -3.01 -12.68 6.66
CA GLU A 12 -1.68 -12.31 6.20
C GLU A 12 -1.27 -10.92 6.68
N GLU A 13 0.00 -10.80 7.09
CA GLU A 13 0.62 -9.54 7.47
C GLU A 13 0.99 -8.66 6.26
N PHE A 14 1.05 -9.25 5.06
CA PHE A 14 1.46 -8.56 3.83
C PHE A 14 0.42 -8.70 2.74
N LEU A 15 0.04 -7.57 2.16
CA LEU A 15 -0.83 -7.46 1.01
C LEU A 15 -0.02 -7.52 -0.28
N THR A 16 -0.66 -8.02 -1.33
CA THR A 16 -0.11 -7.95 -2.68
C THR A 16 -0.53 -6.65 -3.36
N PRO A 17 0.21 -6.21 -4.41
CA PRO A 17 -0.22 -5.07 -5.21
C PRO A 17 -1.60 -5.25 -5.84
N LYS A 18 -2.05 -6.49 -6.06
CA LYS A 18 -3.39 -6.76 -6.60
C LYS A 18 -4.49 -6.45 -5.59
N ASP A 19 -4.25 -6.72 -4.31
CA ASP A 19 -5.23 -6.49 -3.25
C ASP A 19 -5.37 -4.99 -3.01
N VAL A 20 -4.24 -4.29 -2.91
CA VAL A 20 -4.20 -2.83 -2.77
C VAL A 20 -4.79 -2.13 -3.99
N ALA A 21 -4.48 -2.58 -5.21
CA ALA A 21 -5.05 -2.05 -6.44
C ALA A 21 -6.58 -2.07 -6.47
N LYS A 22 -7.19 -3.16 -5.98
CA LYS A 22 -8.65 -3.28 -5.91
C LYS A 22 -9.27 -2.30 -4.92
N VAL A 23 -8.58 -2.02 -3.80
CA VAL A 23 -9.05 -1.04 -2.80
C VAL A 23 -8.90 0.39 -3.32
N LEU A 24 -7.78 0.70 -3.98
CA LEU A 24 -7.50 2.04 -4.54
C LEU A 24 -8.21 2.31 -5.86
N GLY A 25 -8.78 1.28 -6.51
CA GLY A 25 -9.39 1.39 -7.82
C GLY A 25 -8.40 1.69 -8.95
N CYS A 26 -7.14 1.25 -8.82
CA CYS A 26 -6.08 1.48 -9.81
C CYS A 26 -5.52 0.16 -10.37
N ASP A 27 -4.61 0.24 -11.35
CA ASP A 27 -3.94 -0.95 -11.87
C ASP A 27 -2.78 -1.41 -10.95
N ALA A 28 -2.63 -2.73 -10.80
CA ALA A 28 -1.60 -3.31 -9.95
C ALA A 28 -0.19 -3.13 -10.51
N GLN A 29 -0.01 -2.98 -11.83
CA GLN A 29 1.30 -2.63 -12.40
C GLN A 29 1.70 -1.21 -12.04
N THR A 30 0.76 -0.27 -12.02
CA THR A 30 1.05 1.12 -11.59
C THR A 30 1.64 1.13 -10.18
N ILE A 31 1.06 0.37 -9.24
CA ILE A 31 1.61 0.23 -7.89
C ILE A 31 3.02 -0.40 -7.91
N ARG A 32 3.25 -1.44 -8.71
CA ARG A 32 4.57 -2.08 -8.82
C ARG A 32 5.63 -1.14 -9.36
N VAL A 33 5.31 -0.41 -10.43
CA VAL A 33 6.20 0.55 -11.06
C VAL A 33 6.51 1.68 -10.09
N GLN A 34 5.49 2.20 -9.40
CA GLN A 34 5.68 3.27 -8.43
C GLN A 34 6.49 2.81 -7.21
N ALA A 35 6.22 1.62 -6.67
CA ALA A 35 7.02 1.03 -5.60
C ALA A 35 8.51 0.90 -5.98
N ASN A 36 8.81 0.50 -7.23
CA ASN A 36 10.20 0.36 -7.68
C ASN A 36 10.89 1.69 -8.00
N ARG A 37 10.16 2.68 -8.53
CA ARG A 37 10.75 3.95 -9.00
C ARG A 37 10.76 5.04 -7.94
N CYS A 38 9.63 5.20 -7.23
CA CYS A 38 9.36 6.29 -6.30
C CYS A 38 8.47 5.78 -5.15
N PRO A 39 8.96 4.87 -4.28
CA PRO A 39 8.18 4.32 -3.18
C PRO A 39 7.68 5.40 -2.20
N GLU A 40 8.40 6.50 -2.05
CA GLU A 40 8.03 7.65 -1.20
C GLU A 40 6.71 8.31 -1.61
N ARG A 41 6.30 8.19 -2.89
CA ARG A 41 5.06 8.78 -3.40
C ARG A 41 3.82 7.93 -3.12
N LEU A 42 3.96 6.70 -2.64
CA LEU A 42 2.81 5.85 -2.30
C LEU A 42 2.11 6.29 -1.02
N GLY A 43 2.81 7.02 -0.14
CA GLY A 43 2.27 7.48 1.15
C GLY A 43 2.25 6.40 2.24
N PHE A 44 2.66 5.16 1.92
CA PHE A 44 2.80 4.06 2.87
C PHE A 44 4.08 3.26 2.57
N PRO A 45 4.69 2.61 3.58
CA PRO A 45 5.89 1.82 3.39
C PRO A 45 5.61 0.56 2.55
N VAL A 46 6.58 0.19 1.72
CA VAL A 46 6.56 -1.02 0.89
C VAL A 46 7.91 -1.73 0.97
N SER A 47 7.89 -3.05 0.95
CA SER A 47 9.10 -3.88 0.90
C SER A 47 9.22 -4.55 -0.46
N ILE A 48 10.40 -4.45 -1.08
CA ILE A 48 10.69 -5.09 -2.36
C ILE A 48 11.62 -6.27 -2.09
N ILE A 49 11.15 -7.49 -2.39
CA ILE A 49 11.92 -8.73 -2.23
C ILE A 49 12.09 -9.36 -3.61
N GLY A 50 13.26 -9.18 -4.21
CA GLY A 50 13.51 -9.54 -5.61
C GLY A 50 12.57 -8.78 -6.55
N THR A 51 11.71 -9.50 -7.27
CA THR A 51 10.68 -8.91 -8.15
C THR A 51 9.31 -8.73 -7.48
N ARG A 52 9.17 -9.14 -6.21
CA ARG A 52 7.90 -9.11 -5.50
C ARG A 52 7.79 -7.88 -4.60
N VAL A 53 6.73 -7.11 -4.79
CA VAL A 53 6.34 -6.03 -3.87
C VAL A 53 5.45 -6.62 -2.79
N LYS A 54 5.79 -6.33 -1.53
CA LYS A 54 5.08 -6.72 -0.32
C LYS A 54 4.68 -5.45 0.42
N ILE A 55 3.40 -5.32 0.72
CA ILE A 55 2.85 -4.11 1.36
C ILE A 55 2.40 -4.51 2.76
N PRO A 56 3.01 -4.00 3.84
CA PRO A 56 2.55 -4.31 5.20
C PRO A 56 1.08 -3.90 5.37
N LYS A 57 0.23 -4.85 5.77
CA LYS A 57 -1.22 -4.65 5.91
C LYS A 57 -1.52 -3.49 6.86
N GLU A 58 -0.91 -3.51 8.04
CA GLU A 58 -1.15 -2.49 9.07
C GLU A 58 -0.77 -1.09 8.58
N ALA A 59 0.34 -0.96 7.86
CA ALA A 59 0.77 0.34 7.36
C ALA A 59 -0.18 0.89 6.28
N PHE A 60 -0.68 0.02 5.40
CA PHE A 60 -1.69 0.38 4.41
C PHE A 60 -3.02 0.76 5.06
N LEU A 61 -3.48 0.02 6.08
CA LEU A 61 -4.70 0.35 6.82
C LEU A 61 -4.60 1.70 7.53
N ARG A 62 -3.47 1.98 8.20
CA ARG A 62 -3.21 3.29 8.84
C ARG A 62 -3.19 4.44 7.84
N PHE A 63 -2.63 4.23 6.65
CA PHE A 63 -2.69 5.20 5.55
C PHE A 63 -4.12 5.49 5.14
N MET A 64 -4.92 4.45 4.89
CA MET A 64 -6.32 4.60 4.47
C MET A 64 -7.22 5.22 5.54
N ARG A 65 -6.89 5.04 6.82
CA ARG A 65 -7.56 5.68 7.96
C ARG A 65 -7.15 7.14 8.17
N GLY A 66 -6.06 7.59 7.56
CA GLY A 66 -5.50 8.93 7.77
C GLY A 66 -4.67 9.08 9.04
N ASP A 67 -4.30 7.97 9.70
CA ASP A 67 -3.49 7.97 10.92
C ASP A 67 -2.00 8.27 10.66
N LEU A 68 -1.60 8.27 9.39
CA LEU A 68 -0.31 8.79 8.98
C LEU A 68 -0.41 10.31 8.96
N LYS A 69 0.12 10.94 10.01
CA LYS A 69 0.36 12.39 10.01
C LYS A 69 1.11 12.73 8.72
N PRO A 70 0.65 13.72 7.93
CA PRO A 70 1.43 14.19 6.80
C PRO A 70 2.82 14.54 7.32
N ASN A 71 3.86 14.05 6.64
CA ASN A 71 5.23 14.47 6.92
C ASN A 71 5.24 16.00 6.94
N GLU A 72 5.47 16.60 8.11
CA GLU A 72 5.77 18.02 8.30
C GLU A 72 7.18 18.31 7.72
N GLN A 73 7.32 18.17 6.40
CA GLN A 73 8.54 18.48 5.64
C GLN A 73 8.07 19.03 4.28
N ASN A 74 8.20 20.30 3.91
CA ASN A 74 8.90 21.46 4.45
C ASN A 74 8.10 22.71 4.03
N ILE A 75 7.96 23.70 4.92
CA ILE A 75 7.74 25.11 4.56
C ILE A 75 9.10 25.70 4.19
#